data_AF-A0A5B1BRP5-F1
#
_entry.id   AF-A0A5B1BRP5-F1
#
_cell.length_a   1.000
_cell.length_b   1.000
_cell.length_c   1.000
_cell.angle_alpha   90.00
_cell.angle_beta   90.00
_cell.angle_gamma   90.00
#
_symmetry.space_group_name_H-M   'P 1'
#
loop_
_entity.id
_entity.type
_entity.pdbx_description
1 polymer ?
#
loop_
_entity_poly.entity_id
_entity_poly.type
_entity_poly.pdbx_seq_one_letter_code
_entity_poly.pdbx_strand_id
1 'polypeptide(L)'
;MTMFARPTTQVAAAPPSIPAVAAPQPAPPRRQKRPRAWSLRNWPVRWKVVAMALLPLVLAAVFGTLRVHSAMADASGLRLAAARADVIPAITQYMSALDVALLASSTGHDVEGAKKNFAARKYQLQTRLADTDVIPGVRSGVNTLVNGGQGLLDKVLGNSIGLRDRITAYAPLLLTAEDAIDASVRLDYEQIRAQAQGLSRAVAASGQMTMLQILVTQGADLPEPQLRTAMIALAGTEPSTLFGMSQVLGAGSPDVKNLQQQLATRMGIMSDPDTALVDNPELLRSIQVTDGIAEQVIKDATAAVTKSAQAQAAARHDAAIREAALIVTAIAIALVIVLLVARALVGPLRALRDGALKVAHTDLEGEITRVRAGAEPIPEPLAVYTNEEIGQVAHAVDELHAQALLLAGDEARLRVLVNDMFETMSRRSRSLVDQQLSLIDRLERSEEDPQRLDSLFRLDHLAARLRRNSANLLVLAG
;
A
#
# COMPACT_ATOMS: atom_id res chain seq x y z
N MET A 1 79.59 68.85 -39.13
CA MET A 1 79.69 70.31 -38.97
C MET A 1 78.67 70.72 -37.92
N THR A 2 79.10 70.88 -36.67
CA THR A 2 79.36 72.21 -36.06
C THR A 2 78.07 73.05 -36.04
N MET A 3 77.40 73.30 -34.93
CA MET A 3 77.81 73.99 -33.69
C MET A 3 76.71 75.07 -33.50
N PHE A 4 76.39 75.41 -32.25
CA PHE A 4 75.53 76.52 -31.81
C PHE A 4 74.00 76.31 -31.79
N ALA A 5 73.56 75.68 -30.71
CA ALA A 5 72.40 76.18 -29.98
C ALA A 5 72.87 77.34 -29.07
N ARG A 6 72.22 78.50 -29.15
CA ARG A 6 72.28 79.57 -28.14
C ARG A 6 70.85 79.98 -27.73
N PRO A 7 70.69 80.50 -26.50
CA PRO A 7 69.50 80.35 -25.68
C PRO A 7 68.66 81.63 -25.61
N THR A 8 67.42 81.51 -25.16
CA THR A 8 66.79 82.58 -24.35
C THR A 8 66.07 81.96 -23.18
N THR A 9 66.56 82.38 -22.02
CA THR A 9 66.22 81.96 -20.66
C THR A 9 64.92 82.61 -20.20
N GLN A 10 64.11 81.82 -19.50
CA GLN A 10 63.34 82.12 -18.28
C GLN A 10 62.54 83.42 -18.15
N VAL A 11 61.24 83.24 -17.88
CA VAL A 11 60.62 83.78 -16.65
C VAL A 11 59.79 82.66 -15.99
N ALA A 12 60.19 82.26 -14.78
CA ALA A 12 59.39 81.50 -13.81
C ALA A 12 58.55 82.53 -12.99
N ALA A 13 57.41 82.27 -12.34
CA ALA A 13 56.71 81.05 -11.92
C ALA A 13 55.23 81.40 -11.61
N ALA A 14 54.34 80.41 -11.66
CA ALA A 14 53.16 80.30 -10.79
C ALA A 14 52.66 78.83 -10.80
N PRO A 15 52.60 78.10 -9.66
CA PRO A 15 51.75 76.91 -9.53
C PRO A 15 50.30 77.37 -9.29
N PRO A 16 49.20 76.60 -9.49
CA PRO A 16 49.08 75.16 -9.17
C PRO A 16 48.06 74.35 -10.04
N SER A 17 47.94 73.04 -9.82
CA SER A 17 46.67 72.35 -9.46
C SER A 17 46.86 70.83 -9.47
N ILE A 18 46.63 70.23 -8.30
CA ILE A 18 46.54 68.78 -8.10
C ILE A 18 45.25 68.30 -8.78
N PRO A 19 45.25 67.28 -9.65
CA PRO A 19 44.03 66.73 -10.19
C PRO A 19 43.21 66.05 -9.08
N ALA A 20 41.93 66.42 -9.01
CA ALA A 20 40.98 65.94 -8.01
C ALA A 20 40.85 64.40 -8.05
N VAL A 21 41.01 63.78 -6.88
CA VAL A 21 40.67 62.37 -6.64
C VAL A 21 39.15 62.24 -6.77
N ALA A 22 38.69 61.54 -7.82
CA ALA A 22 37.29 61.20 -7.98
C ALA A 22 36.87 60.23 -6.87
N ALA A 23 35.82 60.59 -6.13
CA ALA A 23 35.18 59.71 -5.16
C ALA A 23 34.66 58.42 -5.84
N PRO A 24 34.72 57.26 -5.18
CA PRO A 24 34.25 56.01 -5.76
C PRO A 24 32.74 56.07 -6.03
N GLN A 25 32.33 55.77 -7.26
CA GLN A 25 30.93 55.65 -7.65
C GLN A 25 30.22 54.58 -6.80
N PRO A 26 28.98 54.80 -6.34
CA PRO A 26 28.22 53.78 -5.65
C PRO A 26 27.98 52.60 -6.60
N ALA A 27 28.35 51.40 -6.16
CA ALA A 27 28.14 50.18 -6.93
C ALA A 27 26.66 50.01 -7.31
N PRO A 28 26.32 49.54 -8.53
CA PRO A 28 24.94 49.31 -8.92
C PRO A 28 24.28 48.30 -7.97
N PRO A 29 22.98 48.45 -7.67
CA PRO A 29 22.29 47.55 -6.75
C PRO A 29 22.39 46.12 -7.27
N ARG A 30 22.99 45.22 -6.47
CA ARG A 30 23.06 43.79 -6.78
C ARG A 30 21.63 43.28 -6.96
N ARG A 31 21.23 42.97 -8.19
CA ARG A 31 19.96 42.27 -8.47
C ARG A 31 19.97 40.95 -7.68
N GLN A 32 19.20 40.89 -6.60
CA GLN A 32 19.00 39.65 -5.85
C GLN A 32 18.43 38.60 -6.80
N LYS A 33 19.24 37.59 -7.14
CA LYS A 33 18.80 36.46 -7.96
C LYS A 33 17.61 35.81 -7.25
N ARG A 34 16.43 35.81 -7.91
CA ARG A 34 15.26 35.08 -7.42
C ARG A 34 15.68 33.63 -7.13
N PRO A 35 15.48 33.13 -5.90
CA PRO A 35 15.90 31.78 -5.53
C PRO A 35 15.19 30.73 -6.39
N ARG A 36 15.90 29.63 -6.68
CA ARG A 36 15.41 28.52 -7.53
C ARG A 36 14.07 27.98 -7.01
N ALA A 37 13.12 27.72 -7.92
CA ALA A 37 11.75 27.30 -7.62
C ALA A 37 11.63 25.95 -6.88
N TRP A 38 12.72 25.18 -6.82
CA TRP A 38 12.79 23.87 -6.15
C TRP A 38 13.24 23.96 -4.67
N SER A 39 13.44 25.17 -4.13
CA SER A 39 13.71 25.37 -2.70
C SER A 39 12.46 25.05 -1.89
N LEU A 40 12.51 24.02 -1.05
CA LEU A 40 11.47 23.66 -0.08
C LEU A 40 11.04 24.88 0.76
N ARG A 41 11.92 25.85 0.97
CA ARG A 41 11.63 27.07 1.74
C ARG A 41 10.56 27.96 1.10
N ASN A 42 10.47 27.98 -0.24
CA ASN A 42 9.58 28.88 -0.99
C ASN A 42 8.21 28.28 -1.30
N TRP A 43 7.97 27.01 -0.95
CA TRP A 43 6.67 26.41 -1.17
C TRP A 43 5.59 27.07 -0.29
N PRO A 44 4.40 27.35 -0.87
CA PRO A 44 3.25 27.78 -0.08
C PRO A 44 2.93 26.73 0.97
N VAL A 45 2.56 27.18 2.19
CA VAL A 45 2.37 26.31 3.37
C VAL A 45 1.44 25.13 3.08
N ARG A 46 0.41 25.33 2.24
CA ARG A 46 -0.47 24.28 1.74
C ARG A 46 0.26 23.07 1.19
N TRP A 47 1.21 23.29 0.29
CA TRP A 47 1.94 22.22 -0.37
C TRP A 47 2.97 21.57 0.56
N LYS A 48 3.52 22.31 1.52
CA LYS A 48 4.41 21.75 2.55
C LYS A 48 3.67 20.77 3.46
N VAL A 49 2.53 21.18 4.00
CA VAL A 49 1.69 20.34 4.88
C VAL A 49 1.19 19.12 4.11
N VAL A 50 0.68 19.33 2.89
CA VAL A 50 0.22 18.25 2.03
C VAL A 50 1.35 17.28 1.72
N ALA A 51 2.54 17.74 1.33
CA ALA A 51 3.67 16.86 1.01
C ALA A 51 4.20 16.07 2.22
N MET A 52 4.24 16.69 3.40
CA MET A 52 4.67 16.04 4.65
C MET A 52 3.71 14.92 5.07
N ALA A 53 2.42 15.07 4.77
CA ALA A 53 1.41 14.05 5.00
C ALA A 53 1.27 13.04 3.84
N LEU A 54 1.57 13.44 2.60
CA LEU A 54 1.51 12.57 1.42
C LEU A 54 2.56 11.47 1.48
N LEU A 55 3.76 11.76 1.98
CA LEU A 55 4.86 10.79 2.04
C LEU A 55 4.49 9.51 2.84
N PRO A 56 4.05 9.58 4.11
CA PRO A 56 3.64 8.38 4.85
C PRO A 56 2.40 7.71 4.23
N LEU A 57 1.51 8.48 3.59
CA LEU A 57 0.33 7.92 2.91
C LEU A 57 0.70 7.13 1.65
N VAL A 58 1.65 7.63 0.85
CA VAL A 58 2.19 6.92 -0.31
C VAL A 58 2.89 5.64 0.15
N LEU A 59 3.69 5.74 1.22
CA LEU A 59 4.38 4.58 1.78
C LEU A 59 3.37 3.54 2.27
N ALA A 60 2.35 3.94 3.04
CA ALA A 60 1.26 3.06 3.47
C ALA A 60 0.49 2.45 2.28
N ALA A 61 0.25 3.22 1.20
CA ALA A 61 -0.40 2.72 0.00
C ALA A 61 0.46 1.69 -0.74
N VAL A 62 1.77 1.93 -0.87
CA VAL A 62 2.71 0.98 -1.50
C VAL A 62 2.81 -0.30 -0.67
N PHE A 63 3.02 -0.20 0.65
CA PHE A 63 3.08 -1.38 1.51
C PHE A 63 1.73 -2.11 1.57
N GLY A 64 0.62 -1.37 1.65
CA GLY A 64 -0.72 -1.93 1.65
C GLY A 64 -1.03 -2.67 0.35
N THR A 65 -0.68 -2.09 -0.81
CA THR A 65 -0.87 -2.76 -2.11
C THR A 65 0.02 -3.99 -2.27
N LEU A 66 1.28 -3.93 -1.86
CA LEU A 66 2.17 -5.11 -1.85
C LEU A 66 1.63 -6.23 -0.95
N ARG A 67 1.12 -5.89 0.23
CA ARG A 67 0.54 -6.83 1.20
C ARG A 67 -0.74 -7.48 0.66
N VAL A 68 -1.63 -6.69 0.06
CA VAL A 68 -2.84 -7.21 -0.59
C VAL A 68 -2.49 -8.08 -1.79
N HIS A 69 -1.48 -7.68 -2.58
CA HIS A 69 -1.01 -8.48 -3.71
C HIS A 69 -0.44 -9.83 -3.26
N SER A 70 0.36 -9.87 -2.19
CA SER A 70 0.85 -11.13 -1.63
C SER A 70 -0.29 -12.00 -1.10
N ALA A 71 -1.25 -11.41 -0.38
CA ALA A 71 -2.41 -12.15 0.13
C ALA A 71 -3.28 -12.72 -1.01
N MET A 72 -3.42 -11.98 -2.11
CA MET A 72 -4.16 -12.40 -3.30
C MET A 72 -3.41 -13.51 -4.07
N ALA A 73 -2.09 -13.41 -4.18
CA ALA A 73 -1.23 -14.42 -4.80
C ALA A 73 -1.32 -15.74 -4.01
N ASP A 74 -1.21 -15.69 -2.68
CA ASP A 74 -1.35 -16.85 -1.80
C ASP A 74 -2.74 -17.49 -1.93
N ALA A 75 -3.81 -16.67 -1.98
CA ALA A 75 -5.17 -17.15 -2.17
C ALA A 75 -5.38 -17.85 -3.53
N SER A 76 -4.74 -17.33 -4.60
CA SER A 76 -4.80 -17.94 -5.92
C SER A 76 -4.05 -19.28 -5.99
N GLY A 77 -2.90 -19.39 -5.32
CA GLY A 77 -2.13 -20.64 -5.21
C GLY A 77 -2.90 -21.73 -4.45
N LEU A 78 -3.70 -21.35 -3.45
CA LEU A 78 -4.53 -22.28 -2.69
C LEU A 78 -5.77 -22.75 -3.47
N ARG A 79 -6.40 -21.89 -4.28
CA ARG A 79 -7.46 -22.32 -5.21
C ARG A 79 -6.93 -23.33 -6.21
N LEU A 80 -5.72 -23.11 -6.70
CA LEU A 80 -5.03 -24.04 -7.57
C LEU A 80 -4.75 -25.38 -6.86
N ALA A 81 -4.36 -25.34 -5.59
CA ALA A 81 -4.15 -26.55 -4.80
C ALA A 81 -5.46 -27.32 -4.52
N ALA A 82 -6.56 -26.62 -4.26
CA ALA A 82 -7.89 -27.23 -4.14
C ALA A 82 -8.35 -27.85 -5.47
N ALA A 83 -8.16 -27.16 -6.58
CA ALA A 83 -8.48 -27.68 -7.90
C ALA A 83 -7.64 -28.92 -8.26
N ARG A 84 -6.39 -29.02 -7.78
CA ARG A 84 -5.56 -30.23 -7.92
C ARG A 84 -6.13 -31.40 -7.12
N ALA A 85 -6.61 -31.17 -5.90
CA ALA A 85 -7.28 -32.20 -5.11
C ALA A 85 -8.55 -32.72 -5.79
N ASP A 86 -9.24 -31.91 -6.59
CA ASP A 86 -10.42 -32.33 -7.38
C ASP A 86 -10.09 -33.33 -8.51
N VAL A 87 -8.81 -33.56 -8.85
CA VAL A 87 -8.39 -34.59 -9.82
C VAL A 87 -8.39 -35.99 -9.18
N ILE A 88 -8.22 -36.07 -7.85
CA ILE A 88 -8.12 -37.33 -7.12
C ILE A 88 -9.35 -38.23 -7.30
N PRO A 89 -10.61 -37.74 -7.14
CA PRO A 89 -11.79 -38.54 -7.44
C PRO A 89 -11.79 -39.14 -8.85
N ALA A 90 -11.24 -38.43 -9.84
CA ALA A 90 -11.19 -38.93 -11.20
C ALA A 90 -10.13 -40.03 -11.37
N ILE A 91 -9.00 -39.93 -10.66
CA ILE A 91 -7.97 -40.97 -10.63
C ILE A 91 -8.52 -42.24 -9.96
N THR A 92 -9.16 -42.11 -8.79
CA THR A 92 -9.69 -43.26 -8.05
C THR A 92 -10.84 -43.95 -8.80
N GLN A 93 -11.74 -43.18 -9.42
CA GLN A 93 -12.80 -43.72 -10.29
C GLN A 93 -12.25 -44.41 -11.54
N TYR A 94 -11.16 -43.89 -12.12
CA TYR A 94 -10.48 -44.55 -13.24
C TYR A 94 -9.86 -45.88 -12.82
N MET A 95 -9.17 -45.92 -11.68
CA MET A 95 -8.56 -47.15 -11.15
C MET A 95 -9.61 -48.21 -10.87
N SER A 96 -10.68 -47.86 -10.16
CA SER A 96 -11.82 -48.76 -9.91
C SER A 96 -12.44 -49.28 -11.22
N ALA A 97 -12.60 -48.42 -12.24
CA ALA A 97 -13.13 -48.87 -13.53
C ALA A 97 -12.15 -49.78 -14.30
N LEU A 98 -10.84 -49.58 -14.14
CA LEU A 98 -9.81 -50.46 -14.69
C LEU A 98 -9.84 -51.82 -13.97
N ASP A 99 -9.94 -51.83 -12.64
CA ASP A 99 -10.08 -53.06 -11.83
C ASP A 99 -11.29 -53.87 -12.28
N VAL A 100 -12.46 -53.22 -12.38
CA VAL A 100 -13.70 -53.85 -12.85
C VAL A 100 -13.57 -54.38 -14.28
N ALA A 101 -12.96 -53.63 -15.21
CA ALA A 101 -12.78 -54.07 -16.59
C ALA A 101 -11.82 -55.25 -16.72
N LEU A 102 -10.74 -55.25 -15.93
CA LEU A 102 -9.82 -56.37 -15.83
C LEU A 102 -10.57 -57.59 -15.28
N LEU A 103 -11.25 -57.49 -14.14
CA LEU A 103 -11.95 -58.61 -13.53
C LEU A 103 -13.09 -59.17 -14.41
N ALA A 104 -13.86 -58.30 -15.06
CA ALA A 104 -14.91 -58.69 -16.00
C ALA A 104 -14.34 -59.52 -17.15
N SER A 105 -13.20 -59.11 -17.71
CA SER A 105 -12.51 -59.87 -18.76
C SER A 105 -11.97 -61.22 -18.29
N SER A 106 -11.65 -61.37 -17.00
CA SER A 106 -11.22 -62.66 -16.43
C SER A 106 -12.40 -63.61 -16.22
N THR A 107 -13.51 -63.09 -15.70
CA THR A 107 -14.66 -63.92 -15.31
C THR A 107 -15.64 -64.16 -16.46
N GLY A 108 -15.53 -63.40 -17.56
CA GLY A 108 -16.47 -63.41 -18.67
C GLY A 108 -17.80 -62.70 -18.36
N HIS A 109 -17.96 -62.11 -17.17
CA HIS A 109 -19.20 -61.46 -16.74
C HIS A 109 -19.19 -59.97 -17.09
N ASP A 110 -20.22 -59.50 -17.79
CA ASP A 110 -20.45 -58.08 -18.14
C ASP A 110 -19.24 -57.33 -18.76
N VAL A 111 -18.48 -58.00 -19.63
CA VAL A 111 -17.28 -57.41 -20.26
C VAL A 111 -17.59 -56.11 -21.00
N GLU A 112 -18.72 -56.05 -21.71
CA GLU A 112 -19.10 -54.89 -22.51
C GLU A 112 -19.53 -53.70 -21.63
N GLY A 113 -20.25 -53.95 -20.53
CA GLY A 113 -20.59 -52.94 -19.53
C GLY A 113 -19.33 -52.37 -18.87
N ALA A 114 -18.41 -53.24 -18.46
CA ALA A 114 -17.15 -52.86 -17.85
C ALA A 114 -16.26 -52.04 -18.80
N LYS A 115 -16.18 -52.43 -20.09
CA LYS A 115 -15.46 -51.67 -21.12
C LYS A 115 -16.02 -50.26 -21.32
N LYS A 116 -17.34 -50.12 -21.34
CA LYS A 116 -18.00 -48.80 -21.45
C LYS A 116 -17.73 -47.94 -20.23
N ASN A 117 -17.81 -48.50 -19.02
CA ASN A 117 -17.49 -47.79 -17.79
C ASN A 117 -16.04 -47.30 -17.78
N PHE A 118 -15.08 -48.18 -18.12
CA PHE A 118 -13.67 -47.82 -18.24
C PHE A 118 -13.43 -46.68 -19.23
N ALA A 119 -14.01 -46.75 -20.44
CA ALA A 119 -13.89 -45.69 -21.43
C ALA A 119 -14.46 -44.35 -20.94
N ALA A 120 -15.61 -44.38 -20.24
CA ALA A 120 -16.22 -43.18 -19.67
C ALA A 120 -15.34 -42.56 -18.56
N ARG A 121 -14.80 -43.35 -17.64
CA ARG A 121 -13.92 -42.85 -16.57
C ARG A 121 -12.57 -42.37 -17.08
N LYS A 122 -12.02 -43.03 -18.11
CA LYS A 122 -10.84 -42.56 -18.84
C LYS A 122 -11.07 -41.17 -19.42
N TYR A 123 -12.17 -40.98 -20.16
CA TYR A 123 -12.50 -39.68 -20.75
C TYR A 123 -12.71 -38.60 -19.68
N GLN A 124 -13.40 -38.94 -18.59
CA GLN A 124 -13.62 -38.04 -17.45
C GLN A 124 -12.29 -37.60 -16.83
N LEU A 125 -11.35 -38.53 -16.61
CA LEU A 125 -10.03 -38.24 -16.07
C LEU A 125 -9.20 -37.35 -17.01
N GLN A 126 -9.21 -37.64 -18.31
CA GLN A 126 -8.51 -36.82 -19.31
C GLN A 126 -9.06 -35.40 -19.39
N THR A 127 -10.39 -35.26 -19.36
CA THR A 127 -11.07 -33.95 -19.38
C THR A 127 -10.73 -33.16 -18.13
N ARG A 128 -10.83 -33.78 -16.94
CA ARG A 128 -10.47 -33.13 -15.68
C ARG A 128 -9.00 -32.72 -15.63
N LEU A 129 -8.09 -33.54 -16.18
CA LEU A 129 -6.67 -33.20 -16.24
C LEU A 129 -6.38 -32.02 -17.18
N ALA A 130 -7.15 -31.88 -18.25
CA ALA A 130 -7.02 -30.78 -19.21
C ALA A 130 -7.55 -29.46 -18.64
N ASP A 131 -8.67 -29.51 -17.90
CA ASP A 131 -9.32 -28.34 -17.30
C ASP A 131 -8.61 -27.83 -16.04
N THR A 132 -7.79 -28.67 -15.39
CA THR A 132 -7.09 -28.35 -14.16
C THR A 132 -5.61 -28.04 -14.40
N ASP A 133 -5.13 -26.93 -13.85
CA ASP A 133 -3.70 -26.60 -13.82
C ASP A 133 -2.96 -27.40 -12.73
N VAL A 134 -2.53 -28.60 -13.12
CA VAL A 134 -1.76 -29.54 -12.31
C VAL A 134 -0.26 -29.35 -12.50
N ILE A 135 0.53 -29.74 -11.50
CA ILE A 135 1.98 -29.79 -11.64
C ILE A 135 2.39 -30.80 -12.75
N PRO A 136 3.52 -30.57 -13.45
CA PRO A 136 3.96 -31.43 -14.54
C PRO A 136 4.07 -32.91 -14.17
N GLY A 137 4.47 -33.22 -12.93
CA GLY A 137 4.56 -34.59 -12.42
C GLY A 137 3.20 -35.31 -12.39
N VAL A 138 2.15 -34.66 -11.90
CA VAL A 138 0.77 -35.22 -11.89
C VAL A 138 0.28 -35.42 -13.31
N ARG A 139 0.49 -34.45 -14.20
CA ARG A 139 0.09 -34.59 -15.61
C ARG A 139 0.78 -35.76 -16.29
N SER A 140 2.10 -35.90 -16.09
CA SER A 140 2.87 -37.01 -16.63
C SER A 140 2.40 -38.35 -16.04
N GLY A 141 2.23 -38.44 -14.73
CA GLY A 141 1.78 -39.65 -14.05
C GLY A 141 0.40 -40.10 -14.52
N VAL A 142 -0.58 -39.19 -14.58
CA VAL A 142 -1.93 -39.51 -15.07
C VAL A 142 -1.92 -39.93 -16.54
N ASN A 143 -1.10 -39.30 -17.39
CA ASN A 143 -0.97 -39.73 -18.79
C ASN A 143 -0.36 -41.14 -18.91
N THR A 144 0.69 -41.43 -18.14
CA THR A 144 1.26 -42.78 -18.05
C THR A 144 0.22 -43.80 -17.59
N LEU A 145 -0.57 -43.44 -16.57
CA LEU A 145 -1.63 -44.28 -16.02
C LEU A 145 -2.73 -44.59 -17.04
N VAL A 146 -3.20 -43.56 -17.75
CA VAL A 146 -4.25 -43.69 -18.78
C VAL A 146 -3.77 -44.52 -19.98
N ASN A 147 -2.56 -44.25 -20.46
CA ASN A 147 -2.00 -44.97 -21.60
C ASN A 147 -1.67 -46.42 -21.24
N GLY A 148 -1.06 -46.63 -20.07
CA GLY A 148 -0.69 -47.95 -19.58
C GLY A 148 -1.91 -48.82 -19.25
N GLY A 149 -2.93 -48.26 -18.59
CA GLY A 149 -4.17 -48.99 -18.29
C GLY A 149 -4.97 -49.35 -19.55
N GLN A 150 -5.05 -48.45 -20.53
CA GLN A 150 -5.63 -48.76 -21.84
C GLN A 150 -4.86 -49.90 -22.52
N GLY A 151 -3.53 -49.79 -22.59
CA GLY A 151 -2.70 -50.79 -23.25
C GLY A 151 -2.75 -52.16 -22.57
N LEU A 152 -2.87 -52.19 -21.24
CA LEU A 152 -3.09 -53.42 -20.49
C LEU A 152 -4.47 -54.02 -20.81
N LEU A 153 -5.54 -53.22 -20.74
CA LEU A 153 -6.89 -53.69 -21.01
C LEU A 153 -7.03 -54.20 -22.45
N ASP A 154 -6.45 -53.53 -23.44
CA ASP A 154 -6.48 -53.95 -24.84
C ASP A 154 -5.80 -55.33 -25.03
N LYS A 155 -4.66 -55.55 -24.37
CA LYS A 155 -3.97 -56.86 -24.40
C LYS A 155 -4.77 -57.96 -23.71
N VAL A 156 -5.43 -57.64 -22.60
CA VAL A 156 -6.27 -58.59 -21.86
C VAL A 156 -7.51 -58.96 -22.69
N LEU A 157 -8.21 -57.98 -23.26
CA LEU A 157 -9.37 -58.20 -24.14
C LEU A 157 -8.98 -58.92 -25.45
N GLY A 158 -7.78 -58.66 -25.96
CA GLY A 158 -7.23 -59.34 -27.13
C GLY A 158 -6.67 -60.73 -26.85
N ASN A 159 -6.72 -61.20 -25.59
CA ASN A 159 -6.11 -62.44 -25.12
C ASN A 159 -4.63 -62.59 -25.54
N SER A 160 -3.90 -61.48 -25.54
CA SER A 160 -2.53 -61.38 -26.06
C SER A 160 -1.49 -61.20 -24.94
N ILE A 161 -1.87 -61.44 -23.69
CA ILE A 161 -1.00 -61.34 -22.50
C ILE A 161 -1.33 -62.48 -21.55
N GLY A 162 -0.30 -63.18 -21.07
CA GLY A 162 -0.47 -64.25 -20.09
C GLY A 162 -0.84 -63.71 -18.71
N LEU A 163 -1.41 -64.58 -17.86
CA LEU A 163 -1.83 -64.22 -16.51
C LEU A 163 -0.71 -63.58 -15.68
N ARG A 164 0.50 -64.16 -15.70
CA ARG A 164 1.66 -63.60 -14.99
C ARG A 164 2.02 -62.20 -15.48
N ASP A 165 2.09 -62.02 -16.80
CA ASP A 165 2.47 -60.75 -17.42
C ASP A 165 1.42 -59.66 -17.19
N ARG A 166 0.15 -60.05 -17.05
CA ARG A 166 -0.93 -59.16 -16.69
C ARG A 166 -0.74 -58.58 -15.28
N ILE A 167 -0.39 -59.41 -14.31
CA ILE A 167 -0.11 -58.97 -12.94
C ILE A 167 1.13 -58.06 -12.89
N THR A 168 2.21 -58.43 -13.59
CA THR A 168 3.44 -57.61 -13.63
C THR A 168 3.26 -56.29 -14.37
N ALA A 169 2.37 -56.23 -15.37
CA ALA A 169 2.03 -54.98 -16.06
C ALA A 169 1.09 -54.09 -15.24
N TYR A 170 0.31 -54.65 -14.31
CA TYR A 170 -0.61 -53.87 -13.47
C TYR A 170 0.09 -53.18 -12.30
N ALA A 171 1.08 -53.83 -11.66
CA ALA A 171 1.76 -53.27 -10.48
C ALA A 171 2.38 -51.87 -10.68
N PRO A 172 3.05 -51.55 -11.81
CA PRO A 172 3.55 -50.20 -12.06
C PRO A 172 2.44 -49.15 -12.23
N LEU A 173 1.24 -49.55 -12.69
CA LEU A 173 0.10 -48.66 -12.82
C LEU A 173 -0.43 -48.26 -11.44
N LEU A 174 -0.48 -49.20 -10.49
CA LEU A 174 -0.85 -48.91 -9.10
C LEU A 174 0.10 -47.89 -8.47
N LEU A 175 1.42 -48.13 -8.59
CA LEU A 175 2.43 -47.18 -8.10
C LEU A 175 2.30 -45.80 -8.75
N THR A 176 2.05 -45.76 -10.06
CA THR A 176 1.83 -44.49 -10.78
C THR A 176 0.57 -43.77 -10.29
N ALA A 177 -0.49 -44.51 -9.97
CA ALA A 177 -1.72 -43.95 -9.41
C ALA A 177 -1.48 -43.40 -7.99
N GLU A 178 -0.77 -44.14 -7.14
CA GLU A 178 -0.35 -43.69 -5.80
C GLU A 178 0.45 -42.40 -5.88
N ASP A 179 1.50 -42.37 -6.71
CA ASP A 179 2.34 -41.18 -6.92
C ASP A 179 1.53 -39.99 -7.43
N ALA A 180 0.59 -40.22 -8.34
CA ALA A 180 -0.28 -39.17 -8.87
C ALA A 180 -1.24 -38.61 -7.80
N ILE A 181 -1.79 -39.47 -6.93
CA ILE A 181 -2.64 -39.05 -5.80
C ILE A 181 -1.81 -38.23 -4.80
N ASP A 182 -0.66 -38.74 -4.36
CA ASP A 182 0.21 -38.06 -3.40
C ASP A 182 0.70 -36.70 -3.95
N ALA A 183 1.08 -36.66 -5.24
CA ALA A 183 1.51 -35.44 -5.90
C ALA A 183 0.38 -34.40 -6.09
N SER A 184 -0.89 -34.84 -6.13
CA SER A 184 -2.05 -33.96 -6.22
C SER A 184 -2.34 -33.21 -4.91
N VAL A 185 -1.80 -33.69 -3.79
CA VAL A 185 -2.07 -33.17 -2.42
C VAL A 185 -0.82 -32.58 -1.77
N ARG A 186 0.20 -32.15 -2.55
CA ARG A 186 1.35 -31.40 -2.01
C ARG A 186 0.88 -30.05 -1.42
N LEU A 187 0.43 -30.13 -0.17
CA LEU A 187 -0.11 -29.10 0.67
C LEU A 187 0.74 -29.09 1.95
N ASP A 188 1.01 -27.90 2.50
CA ASP A 188 1.78 -27.73 3.74
C ASP A 188 1.03 -28.23 5.01
N TYR A 189 -0.04 -29.01 4.84
CA TYR A 189 -0.95 -29.40 5.90
C TYR A 189 -0.84 -30.89 6.20
N GLU A 190 -0.32 -31.21 7.39
CA GLU A 190 -0.12 -32.59 7.85
C GLU A 190 -1.40 -33.44 7.77
N GLN A 191 -2.55 -32.86 8.08
CA GLN A 191 -3.81 -33.60 8.10
C GLN A 191 -4.26 -34.06 6.70
N ILE A 192 -4.15 -33.19 5.69
CA ILE A 192 -4.53 -33.54 4.31
C ILE A 192 -3.51 -34.52 3.74
N ARG A 193 -2.23 -34.37 4.10
CA ARG A 193 -1.18 -35.32 3.72
C ARG A 193 -1.42 -36.71 4.29
N ALA A 194 -1.81 -36.84 5.56
CA ALA A 194 -2.13 -38.13 6.17
C ALA A 194 -3.34 -38.80 5.49
N GLN A 195 -4.38 -38.03 5.17
CA GLN A 195 -5.55 -38.54 4.44
C GLN A 195 -5.20 -38.98 3.01
N ALA A 196 -4.36 -38.20 2.30
CA ALA A 196 -3.88 -38.56 0.97
C ALA A 196 -3.04 -39.83 0.97
N GLN A 197 -2.16 -39.99 1.98
CA GLN A 197 -1.35 -41.20 2.14
C GLN A 197 -2.21 -42.43 2.44
N GLY A 198 -3.20 -42.34 3.33
CA GLY A 198 -4.09 -43.47 3.53
C GLY A 198 -4.99 -43.76 2.32
N LEU A 199 -5.35 -42.73 1.55
CA LEU A 199 -6.06 -42.88 0.28
C LEU A 199 -5.22 -43.62 -0.77
N SER A 200 -3.97 -43.20 -1.02
CA SER A 200 -3.08 -43.89 -1.95
C SER A 200 -2.85 -45.35 -1.53
N ARG A 201 -2.70 -45.60 -0.23
CA ARG A 201 -2.59 -46.96 0.33
C ARG A 201 -3.84 -47.80 0.19
N ALA A 202 -5.02 -47.20 0.28
CA ALA A 202 -6.28 -47.90 0.03
C ALA A 202 -6.47 -48.24 -1.46
N VAL A 203 -6.08 -47.34 -2.38
CA VAL A 203 -6.03 -47.64 -3.83
C VAL A 203 -5.08 -48.80 -4.11
N ALA A 204 -3.91 -48.81 -3.48
CA ALA A 204 -2.96 -49.92 -3.57
C ALA A 204 -3.58 -51.24 -3.08
N ALA A 205 -4.25 -51.22 -1.92
CA ALA A 205 -4.91 -52.39 -1.35
C ALA A 205 -6.00 -52.95 -2.29
N SER A 206 -6.86 -52.09 -2.83
CA SER A 206 -7.92 -52.50 -3.76
C SER A 206 -7.35 -53.10 -5.06
N GLY A 207 -6.30 -52.48 -5.63
CA GLY A 207 -5.60 -53.04 -6.78
C GLY A 207 -4.91 -54.38 -6.49
N GLN A 208 -4.34 -54.55 -5.29
CA GLN A 208 -3.78 -55.82 -4.83
C GLN A 208 -4.86 -56.90 -4.70
N MET A 209 -6.02 -56.56 -4.16
CA MET A 209 -7.16 -57.46 -4.05
C MET A 209 -7.66 -57.87 -5.44
N THR A 210 -7.72 -56.93 -6.39
CA THR A 210 -8.06 -57.24 -7.79
C THR A 210 -7.06 -58.21 -8.41
N MET A 211 -5.76 -58.01 -8.23
CA MET A 211 -4.73 -58.94 -8.70
C MET A 211 -4.86 -60.33 -8.08
N LEU A 212 -5.09 -60.42 -6.77
CA LEU A 212 -5.33 -61.70 -6.09
C LEU A 212 -6.60 -62.37 -6.62
N GLN A 213 -7.69 -61.62 -6.83
CA GLN A 213 -8.93 -62.16 -7.35
C GLN A 213 -8.77 -62.72 -8.77
N ILE A 214 -8.00 -62.03 -9.62
CA ILE A 214 -7.66 -62.53 -10.96
C ILE A 214 -6.84 -63.82 -10.87
N LEU A 215 -5.87 -63.90 -9.95
CA LEU A 215 -5.09 -65.14 -9.72
C LEU A 215 -5.96 -66.29 -9.21
N VAL A 216 -6.93 -66.02 -8.34
CA VAL A 216 -7.86 -67.04 -7.85
C VAL A 216 -8.78 -67.54 -8.96
N THR A 217 -9.31 -66.64 -9.79
CA THR A 217 -10.32 -66.97 -10.82
C THR A 217 -9.74 -67.48 -12.14
N GLN A 218 -8.46 -67.20 -12.43
CA GLN A 218 -7.78 -67.63 -13.66
C GLN A 218 -6.53 -68.49 -13.38
N GLY A 219 -6.29 -68.84 -12.12
CA GLY A 219 -5.07 -69.54 -11.70
C GLY A 219 -4.88 -70.91 -12.34
N ALA A 220 -5.92 -71.50 -12.92
CA ALA A 220 -5.85 -72.76 -13.68
C ALA A 220 -4.88 -72.68 -14.87
N ASP A 221 -4.61 -71.49 -15.39
CA ASP A 221 -3.66 -71.26 -16.49
C ASP A 221 -2.19 -71.34 -16.04
N LEU A 222 -1.93 -71.42 -14.73
CA LEU A 222 -0.59 -71.51 -14.15
C LEU A 222 -0.39 -72.85 -13.42
N PRO A 223 0.83 -73.41 -13.44
CA PRO A 223 1.17 -74.52 -12.56
C PRO A 223 0.96 -74.15 -11.09
N GLU A 224 0.35 -75.04 -10.31
CA GLU A 224 -0.03 -74.78 -8.91
C GLU A 224 1.11 -74.18 -8.05
N PRO A 225 2.37 -74.68 -8.11
CA PRO A 225 3.45 -74.10 -7.31
C PRO A 225 3.77 -72.66 -7.71
N GLN A 226 3.61 -72.31 -9.00
CA GLN A 226 3.85 -70.97 -9.51
C GLN A 226 2.70 -70.02 -9.11
N LEU A 227 1.45 -70.49 -9.19
CA LEU A 227 0.29 -69.75 -8.72
C LEU A 227 0.43 -69.41 -7.23
N ARG A 228 0.69 -70.42 -6.40
CA ARG A 228 0.85 -70.25 -4.96
C ARG A 228 1.97 -69.29 -4.63
N THR A 229 3.13 -69.45 -5.27
CA THR A 229 4.27 -68.53 -5.09
C THR A 229 3.90 -67.10 -5.46
N ALA A 230 3.20 -66.88 -6.58
CA ALA A 230 2.77 -65.55 -7.02
C ALA A 230 1.78 -64.91 -6.04
N MET A 231 0.81 -65.68 -5.55
CA MET A 231 -0.18 -65.21 -4.59
C MET A 231 0.43 -64.87 -3.23
N ILE A 232 1.31 -65.72 -2.70
CA ILE A 232 2.04 -65.46 -1.45
C ILE A 232 2.93 -64.23 -1.59
N ALA A 233 3.66 -64.09 -2.71
CA ALA A 233 4.52 -62.93 -2.94
C ALA A 233 3.70 -61.63 -2.98
N LEU A 234 2.54 -61.65 -3.62
CA LEU A 234 1.64 -60.51 -3.67
C LEU A 234 1.05 -60.17 -2.29
N ALA A 235 0.53 -61.17 -1.58
CA ALA A 235 -0.01 -61.01 -0.22
C ALA A 235 1.07 -60.56 0.79
N GLY A 236 2.34 -60.90 0.56
CA GLY A 236 3.47 -60.43 1.36
C GLY A 236 3.65 -58.90 1.35
N THR A 237 3.05 -58.19 0.39
CA THR A 237 3.08 -56.72 0.34
C THR A 237 1.92 -56.06 1.09
N GLU A 238 0.88 -56.82 1.44
CA GLU A 238 -0.34 -56.35 2.08
C GLU A 238 -0.15 -55.74 3.48
N PRO A 239 0.79 -56.21 4.34
CA PRO A 239 1.05 -55.56 5.63
C PRO A 239 1.36 -54.06 5.50
N SER A 240 1.97 -53.63 4.39
CA SER A 240 2.29 -52.23 4.15
C SER A 240 1.05 -51.40 3.77
N THR A 241 0.11 -51.95 3.00
CA THR A 241 -1.14 -51.28 2.63
C THR A 241 -2.09 -51.23 3.81
N LEU A 242 -2.17 -52.31 4.59
CA LEU A 242 -2.88 -52.37 5.87
C LEU A 242 -2.39 -51.34 6.88
N PHE A 243 -1.06 -51.21 7.04
CA PHE A 243 -0.50 -50.20 7.93
C PHE A 243 -0.93 -48.79 7.51
N GLY A 244 -0.86 -48.48 6.21
CA GLY A 244 -1.32 -47.20 5.66
C GLY A 244 -2.81 -46.93 5.92
N MET A 245 -3.67 -47.91 5.66
CA MET A 245 -5.11 -47.81 5.93
C MET A 245 -5.40 -47.65 7.42
N SER A 246 -4.64 -48.32 8.30
CA SER A 246 -4.82 -48.24 9.75
C SER A 246 -4.59 -46.83 10.32
N GLN A 247 -3.77 -46.01 9.66
CA GLN A 247 -3.57 -44.61 10.08
C GLN A 247 -4.80 -43.74 9.80
N VAL A 248 -5.57 -44.04 8.75
CA VAL A 248 -6.79 -43.30 8.40
C VAL A 248 -8.02 -43.83 9.14
N LEU A 249 -8.15 -45.16 9.25
CA LEU A 249 -9.24 -45.81 9.99
C LEU A 249 -9.09 -45.68 11.50
N GLY A 250 -7.86 -45.46 12.00
CA GLY A 250 -7.50 -45.52 13.40
C GLY A 250 -7.17 -46.96 13.83
N ALA A 251 -6.03 -47.12 14.51
CA ALA A 251 -5.44 -48.42 14.84
C ALA A 251 -6.34 -49.37 15.66
N GLY A 252 -7.34 -48.84 16.37
CA GLY A 252 -8.28 -49.62 17.19
C GLY A 252 -9.63 -49.91 16.53
N SER A 253 -9.84 -49.48 15.29
CA SER A 253 -11.14 -49.61 14.61
C SER A 253 -11.52 -51.08 14.36
N PRO A 254 -12.83 -51.40 14.32
CA PRO A 254 -13.31 -52.72 13.92
C PRO A 254 -12.80 -53.14 12.54
N ASP A 255 -12.70 -52.19 11.61
CA ASP A 255 -12.23 -52.45 10.24
C ASP A 255 -10.77 -52.87 10.21
N VAL A 256 -9.88 -52.23 10.98
CA VAL A 256 -8.47 -52.64 11.08
C VAL A 256 -8.34 -54.06 11.64
N LYS A 257 -9.14 -54.42 12.65
CA LYS A 257 -9.16 -55.78 13.19
C LYS A 257 -9.66 -56.79 12.16
N ASN A 258 -10.71 -56.45 11.42
CA ASN A 258 -11.25 -57.29 10.37
C ASN A 258 -10.23 -57.49 9.24
N LEU A 259 -9.58 -56.41 8.79
CA LEU A 259 -8.51 -56.46 7.81
C LEU A 259 -7.35 -57.39 8.22
N GLN A 260 -6.88 -57.28 9.47
CA GLN A 260 -5.85 -58.17 10.03
C GLN A 260 -6.31 -59.64 10.06
N GLN A 261 -7.56 -59.88 10.45
CA GLN A 261 -8.16 -61.21 10.44
C GLN A 261 -8.24 -61.77 9.02
N GLN A 262 -8.70 -60.99 8.04
CA GLN A 262 -8.79 -61.41 6.65
C GLN A 262 -7.41 -61.74 6.07
N LEU A 263 -6.37 -60.94 6.37
CA LEU A 263 -4.99 -61.25 6.00
C LEU A 263 -4.55 -62.61 6.56
N ALA A 264 -4.77 -62.84 7.85
CA ALA A 264 -4.42 -64.11 8.49
C ALA A 264 -5.16 -65.29 7.85
N THR A 265 -6.47 -65.14 7.57
CA THR A 265 -7.29 -66.16 6.91
C THR A 265 -6.74 -66.52 5.54
N ARG A 266 -6.54 -65.55 4.65
CA ARG A 266 -6.03 -65.82 3.30
C ARG A 266 -4.61 -66.38 3.32
N MET A 267 -3.73 -65.88 4.21
CA MET A 267 -2.36 -66.40 4.33
C MET A 267 -2.33 -67.85 4.81
N GLY A 268 -3.23 -68.23 5.72
CA GLY A 268 -3.41 -69.62 6.14
C GLY A 268 -3.80 -70.53 4.97
N ILE A 269 -4.81 -70.13 4.20
CA ILE A 269 -5.27 -70.84 2.99
C ILE A 269 -4.13 -70.98 1.97
N MET A 270 -3.40 -69.89 1.68
CA MET A 270 -2.31 -69.88 0.70
C MET A 270 -1.08 -70.68 1.14
N SER A 271 -0.88 -70.85 2.44
CA SER A 271 0.27 -71.58 3.00
C SER A 271 0.01 -73.08 3.16
N ASP A 272 -1.24 -73.52 3.13
CA ASP A 272 -1.62 -74.94 3.15
C ASP A 272 -1.49 -75.57 1.76
N PRO A 273 -0.53 -76.49 1.54
CA PRO A 273 -0.31 -77.12 0.24
C PRO A 273 -1.46 -78.02 -0.21
N ASP A 274 -2.28 -78.52 0.71
CA ASP A 274 -3.38 -79.43 0.41
C ASP A 274 -4.65 -78.67 -0.02
N THR A 275 -4.69 -77.35 0.21
CA THR A 275 -5.83 -76.51 -0.15
C THR A 275 -5.72 -76.02 -1.59
N ALA A 276 -6.77 -76.28 -2.39
CA ALA A 276 -6.91 -75.74 -3.73
C ALA A 276 -7.15 -74.22 -3.70
N LEU A 277 -6.39 -73.47 -4.50
CA LEU A 277 -6.46 -72.01 -4.55
C LEU A 277 -7.41 -71.47 -5.62
N VAL A 278 -7.50 -72.17 -6.75
CA VAL A 278 -8.36 -71.76 -7.88
C VAL A 278 -9.82 -71.84 -7.46
N ASP A 279 -10.55 -70.75 -7.70
CA ASP A 279 -11.98 -70.58 -7.35
C ASP A 279 -12.32 -70.89 -5.88
N ASN A 280 -11.35 -70.77 -4.97
CA ASN A 280 -11.59 -71.01 -3.55
C ASN A 280 -12.56 -69.96 -2.96
N PRO A 281 -13.74 -70.37 -2.45
CA PRO A 281 -14.78 -69.43 -2.04
C PRO A 281 -14.43 -68.64 -0.78
N GLU A 282 -13.65 -69.22 0.14
CA GLU A 282 -13.20 -68.52 1.35
C GLU A 282 -12.15 -67.47 1.02
N LEU A 283 -11.25 -67.79 0.09
CA LEU A 283 -10.24 -66.87 -0.40
C LEU A 283 -10.88 -65.68 -1.14
N LEU A 284 -11.84 -65.95 -2.04
CA LEU A 284 -12.61 -64.91 -2.73
C LEU A 284 -13.36 -64.02 -1.74
N ARG A 285 -14.03 -64.59 -0.74
CA ARG A 285 -14.73 -63.81 0.29
C ARG A 285 -13.76 -62.93 1.07
N SER A 286 -12.61 -63.46 1.46
CA SER A 286 -11.58 -62.72 2.21
C SER A 286 -11.03 -61.53 1.43
N ILE A 287 -10.80 -61.72 0.12
CA ILE A 287 -10.38 -60.68 -0.82
C ILE A 287 -11.48 -59.62 -0.93
N GLN A 288 -12.74 -60.01 -1.17
CA GLN A 288 -13.88 -59.10 -1.31
C GLN A 288 -14.13 -58.24 -0.06
N VAL A 289 -13.99 -58.82 1.14
CA VAL A 289 -14.14 -58.06 2.39
C VAL A 289 -13.05 -56.99 2.51
N THR A 290 -11.81 -57.34 2.14
CA THR A 290 -10.68 -56.40 2.20
C THR A 290 -10.83 -55.29 1.18
N ASP A 291 -11.24 -55.65 -0.04
CA ASP A 291 -11.52 -54.71 -1.12
C ASP A 291 -12.66 -53.75 -0.77
N GLY A 292 -13.78 -54.26 -0.22
CA GLY A 292 -14.89 -53.40 0.21
C GLY A 292 -14.51 -52.40 1.31
N ILE A 293 -13.64 -52.78 2.24
CA ILE A 293 -13.09 -51.86 3.24
C ILE A 293 -12.18 -50.82 2.55
N ALA A 294 -11.34 -51.24 1.61
CA ALA A 294 -10.48 -50.34 0.84
C ALA A 294 -11.30 -49.34 0.01
N GLU A 295 -12.35 -49.78 -0.69
CA GLU A 295 -13.27 -48.91 -1.44
C GLU A 295 -13.95 -47.88 -0.53
N GLN A 296 -14.38 -48.29 0.67
CA GLN A 296 -14.99 -47.38 1.63
C GLN A 296 -13.98 -46.33 2.14
N VAL A 297 -12.74 -46.75 2.44
CA VAL A 297 -11.64 -45.83 2.77
C VAL A 297 -11.35 -44.88 1.62
N ILE A 298 -11.29 -45.37 0.38
CA ILE A 298 -11.08 -44.54 -0.82
C ILE A 298 -12.16 -43.47 -0.91
N LYS A 299 -13.43 -43.85 -0.75
CA LYS A 299 -14.58 -42.94 -0.82
C LYS A 299 -14.52 -41.86 0.26
N ASP A 300 -14.30 -42.27 1.52
CA ASP A 300 -14.31 -41.35 2.66
C ASP A 300 -13.08 -40.44 2.67
N ALA A 301 -11.89 -40.99 2.40
CA ALA A 301 -10.65 -40.22 2.34
C ALA A 301 -10.65 -39.26 1.13
N THR A 302 -11.15 -39.68 -0.04
CA THR A 302 -11.29 -38.78 -1.21
C THR A 302 -12.20 -37.60 -0.86
N ALA A 303 -13.37 -37.86 -0.26
CA ALA A 303 -14.30 -36.80 0.14
C ALA A 303 -13.70 -35.87 1.20
N ALA A 304 -12.95 -36.42 2.16
CA ALA A 304 -12.29 -35.64 3.20
C ALA A 304 -11.18 -34.75 2.62
N VAL A 305 -10.35 -35.27 1.71
CA VAL A 305 -9.29 -34.52 1.03
C VAL A 305 -9.88 -33.39 0.18
N THR A 306 -10.89 -33.66 -0.65
CA THR A 306 -11.52 -32.62 -1.49
C THR A 306 -12.19 -31.55 -0.62
N LYS A 307 -12.92 -31.96 0.43
CA LYS A 307 -13.62 -31.02 1.32
C LYS A 307 -12.64 -30.15 2.12
N SER A 308 -11.57 -30.74 2.65
CA SER A 308 -10.55 -30.00 3.39
C SER A 308 -9.80 -29.01 2.50
N ALA A 309 -9.41 -29.43 1.29
CA ALA A 309 -8.75 -28.56 0.33
C ALA A 309 -9.65 -27.37 -0.08
N GLN A 310 -10.94 -27.61 -0.36
CA GLN A 310 -11.91 -26.57 -0.69
C GLN A 310 -12.18 -25.61 0.48
N ALA A 311 -12.39 -26.15 1.70
CA ALA A 311 -12.62 -25.34 2.90
C ALA A 311 -11.41 -24.44 3.21
N GLN A 312 -10.20 -24.95 2.99
CA GLN A 312 -8.98 -24.20 3.25
C GLN A 312 -8.75 -23.08 2.22
N ALA A 313 -9.02 -23.35 0.93
CA ALA A 313 -9.01 -22.33 -0.09
C ALA A 313 -10.04 -21.22 0.19
N ALA A 314 -11.25 -21.59 0.64
CA ALA A 314 -12.30 -20.64 1.02
C ALA A 314 -11.90 -19.78 2.24
N ALA A 315 -11.45 -20.41 3.32
CA ALA A 315 -11.06 -19.71 4.55
C ALA A 315 -9.93 -18.69 4.33
N ARG A 316 -8.96 -19.02 3.46
CA ARG A 316 -7.85 -18.12 3.13
C ARG A 316 -8.25 -17.00 2.19
N HIS A 317 -9.14 -17.27 1.23
CA HIS A 317 -9.74 -16.21 0.41
C HIS A 317 -10.51 -15.20 1.28
N ASP A 318 -11.30 -15.69 2.25
CA ASP A 318 -12.01 -14.81 3.18
C ASP A 318 -11.08 -14.04 4.12
N ALA A 319 -9.98 -14.66 4.55
CA ALA A 319 -8.96 -13.98 5.34
C ALA A 319 -8.25 -12.88 4.53
N ALA A 320 -7.87 -13.17 3.28
CA ALA A 320 -7.24 -12.22 2.37
C ALA A 320 -8.16 -11.02 2.08
N ILE A 321 -9.45 -11.25 1.83
CA ILE A 321 -10.43 -10.17 1.64
C ILE A 321 -10.56 -9.32 2.91
N ARG A 322 -10.66 -9.96 4.09
CA ARG A 322 -10.74 -9.24 5.36
C ARG A 322 -9.50 -8.41 5.64
N GLU A 323 -8.31 -8.95 5.42
CA GLU A 323 -7.04 -8.23 5.57
C GLU A 323 -6.94 -7.06 4.58
N ALA A 324 -7.33 -7.26 3.32
CA ALA A 324 -7.38 -6.19 2.32
C ALA A 324 -8.38 -5.09 2.72
N ALA A 325 -9.58 -5.45 3.19
CA ALA A 325 -10.57 -4.49 3.64
C ALA A 325 -10.07 -3.67 4.84
N LEU A 326 -9.38 -4.31 5.81
CA LEU A 326 -8.78 -3.62 6.94
C LEU A 326 -7.69 -2.62 6.50
N ILE A 327 -6.82 -3.01 5.58
CA ILE A 327 -5.76 -2.14 5.03
C ILE A 327 -6.37 -0.94 4.30
N VAL A 328 -7.35 -1.17 3.42
CA VAL A 328 -8.03 -0.09 2.69
C VAL A 328 -8.74 0.86 3.65
N THR A 329 -9.40 0.33 4.69
CA THR A 329 -10.06 1.13 5.72
C THR A 329 -9.05 1.97 6.50
N ALA A 330 -7.92 1.39 6.90
CA ALA A 330 -6.85 2.11 7.59
C ALA A 330 -6.27 3.25 6.73
N ILE A 331 -6.04 3.00 5.43
CA ILE A 331 -5.58 4.03 4.48
C ILE A 331 -6.64 5.13 4.33
N ALA A 332 -7.92 4.79 4.24
CA ALA A 332 -9.00 5.75 4.14
C ALA A 332 -9.09 6.64 5.39
N ILE A 333 -8.99 6.05 6.59
CA ILE A 333 -8.97 6.80 7.86
C ILE A 333 -7.76 7.75 7.89
N ALA A 334 -6.57 7.26 7.53
CA ALA A 334 -5.37 8.09 7.47
C ALA A 334 -5.54 9.27 6.50
N LEU A 335 -6.12 9.03 5.32
CA LEU A 335 -6.41 10.08 4.34
C LEU A 335 -7.38 11.14 4.89
N VAL A 336 -8.45 10.71 5.57
CA VAL A 336 -9.40 11.62 6.21
C VAL A 336 -8.71 12.48 7.26
N ILE A 337 -7.89 11.89 8.13
CA ILE A 337 -7.13 12.63 9.15
C ILE A 337 -6.21 13.67 8.50
N VAL A 338 -5.47 13.30 7.45
CA VAL A 338 -4.59 14.21 6.71
C VAL A 338 -5.38 15.39 6.12
N LEU A 339 -6.54 15.14 5.51
CA LEU A 339 -7.39 16.18 4.93
C LEU A 339 -7.96 17.12 6.00
N LEU A 340 -8.36 16.57 7.15
CA LEU A 340 -8.83 17.36 8.29
C LEU A 340 -7.74 18.27 8.84
N VAL A 341 -6.54 17.73 9.10
CA VAL A 341 -5.38 18.51 9.58
C VAL A 341 -4.97 19.57 8.57
N ALA A 342 -4.91 19.21 7.28
CA ALA A 342 -4.59 20.17 6.22
C ALA A 342 -5.62 21.31 6.19
N ARG A 343 -6.92 21.01 6.30
CA ARG A 343 -7.99 22.03 6.33
C ARG A 343 -7.89 22.91 7.58
N ALA A 344 -7.63 22.32 8.74
CA ALA A 344 -7.50 23.01 10.03
C ALA A 344 -6.32 24.00 10.05
N LEU A 345 -5.17 23.67 9.44
CA LEU A 345 -4.01 24.56 9.41
C LEU A 345 -4.12 25.64 8.32
N VAL A 346 -4.66 25.28 7.16
CA VAL A 346 -4.62 26.14 5.97
C VAL A 346 -5.67 27.25 5.97
N GLY A 347 -6.85 26.99 6.53
CA GLY A 347 -7.94 27.96 6.60
C GLY A 347 -7.53 29.22 7.38
N PRO A 348 -7.14 29.09 8.67
CA PRO A 348 -6.75 30.21 9.52
C PRO A 348 -5.55 31.00 8.97
N LEU A 349 -4.54 30.31 8.43
CA LEU A 349 -3.38 30.99 7.83
C LEU A 349 -3.75 31.89 6.63
N ARG A 350 -4.76 31.49 5.85
CA ARG A 350 -5.26 32.30 4.74
C ARG A 350 -6.05 33.49 5.23
N ALA A 351 -6.96 33.27 6.18
CA ALA A 351 -7.74 34.34 6.79
C ALA A 351 -6.83 35.38 7.44
N LEU A 352 -5.81 34.94 8.20
CA LEU A 352 -4.80 35.82 8.81
C LEU A 352 -4.01 36.60 7.75
N ARG A 353 -3.50 35.92 6.71
CA ARG A 353 -2.75 36.58 5.63
C ARG A 353 -3.59 37.62 4.91
N ASP A 354 -4.79 37.24 4.50
CA ASP A 354 -5.63 38.09 3.67
C ASP A 354 -6.18 39.27 4.49
N GLY A 355 -6.53 39.05 5.77
CA GLY A 355 -6.91 40.11 6.71
C GLY A 355 -5.75 41.07 7.02
N ALA A 356 -4.56 40.56 7.34
CA ALA A 356 -3.40 41.42 7.61
C ALA A 356 -2.98 42.25 6.37
N LEU A 357 -3.07 41.67 5.16
CA LEU A 357 -2.79 42.42 3.92
C LEU A 357 -3.83 43.51 3.65
N LYS A 358 -5.10 43.24 3.97
CA LYS A 358 -6.19 44.21 3.83
C LYS A 358 -6.00 45.38 4.79
N VAL A 359 -5.69 45.10 6.05
CA VAL A 359 -5.35 46.11 7.06
C VAL A 359 -4.18 46.97 6.58
N ALA A 360 -3.09 46.34 6.16
CA ALA A 360 -1.86 47.05 5.78
C ALA A 360 -2.00 47.95 4.54
N HIS A 361 -2.83 47.58 3.55
CA HIS A 361 -2.90 48.30 2.27
C HIS A 361 -4.15 49.15 2.08
N THR A 362 -5.23 48.88 2.82
CA THR A 362 -6.53 49.52 2.57
C THR A 362 -7.06 50.18 3.83
N ASP A 363 -7.23 49.39 4.90
CA ASP A 363 -8.00 49.86 6.05
C ASP A 363 -7.20 50.86 6.89
N LEU A 364 -5.88 50.65 7.05
CA LEU A 364 -5.01 51.52 7.86
C LEU A 364 -4.91 52.97 7.33
N GLU A 365 -4.80 53.17 6.02
CA GLU A 365 -4.71 54.53 5.44
C GLU A 365 -6.02 55.32 5.65
N GLY A 366 -7.16 54.66 5.42
CA GLY A 366 -8.49 55.25 5.64
C GLY A 366 -8.77 55.52 7.13
N GLU A 367 -8.35 54.62 8.02
CA GLU A 367 -8.51 54.76 9.47
C GLU A 367 -7.61 55.85 10.04
N ILE A 368 -6.34 55.94 9.64
CA ILE A 368 -5.45 57.03 10.04
C ILE A 368 -6.02 58.39 9.62
N THR A 369 -6.62 58.48 8.43
CA THR A 369 -7.25 59.71 7.94
C THR A 369 -8.46 60.11 8.80
N ARG A 370 -9.29 59.14 9.20
CA ARG A 370 -10.44 59.36 10.09
C ARG A 370 -10.01 59.76 11.51
N VAL A 371 -9.00 59.09 12.06
CA VAL A 371 -8.43 59.40 13.38
C VAL A 371 -7.81 60.80 13.39
N ARG A 372 -7.12 61.18 12.31
CA ARG A 372 -6.59 62.54 12.14
C ARG A 372 -7.70 63.61 12.06
N ALA A 373 -8.89 63.24 11.61
CA ALA A 373 -10.07 64.10 11.58
C ALA A 373 -10.84 64.15 12.93
N GLY A 374 -10.34 63.46 13.97
CA GLY A 374 -10.91 63.48 15.32
C GLY A 374 -11.90 62.34 15.63
N ALA A 375 -11.99 61.31 14.78
CA ALA A 375 -12.79 60.12 15.07
C ALA A 375 -12.06 59.18 16.05
N GLU A 376 -12.82 58.55 16.95
CA GLU A 376 -12.30 57.51 17.85
C GLU A 376 -12.17 56.17 17.09
N PRO A 377 -10.97 55.57 17.01
CA PRO A 377 -10.80 54.34 16.25
C PRO A 377 -11.33 53.13 17.03
N ILE A 378 -12.26 52.38 16.43
CA ILE A 378 -12.62 51.03 16.87
C ILE A 378 -12.09 50.07 15.79
N PRO A 379 -10.93 49.41 16.00
CA PRO A 379 -10.39 48.49 15.01
C PRO A 379 -11.28 47.25 14.87
N GLU A 380 -11.55 46.82 13.63
CA GLU A 380 -12.21 45.54 13.37
C GLU A 380 -11.20 44.40 13.55
N PRO A 381 -11.44 43.43 14.45
CA PRO A 381 -10.51 42.34 14.67
C PRO A 381 -10.43 41.39 13.47
N LEU A 382 -9.26 40.80 13.24
CA LEU A 382 -9.07 39.80 12.19
C LEU A 382 -10.01 38.60 12.38
N ALA A 383 -10.61 38.12 11.29
CA ALA A 383 -11.57 36.99 11.30
C ALA A 383 -10.89 35.62 11.52
N VAL A 384 -10.18 35.47 12.64
CA VAL A 384 -9.43 34.28 13.03
C VAL A 384 -9.77 33.95 14.49
N TYR A 385 -10.71 33.03 14.69
CA TYR A 385 -11.29 32.72 16.01
C TYR A 385 -10.72 31.42 16.64
N THR A 386 -9.43 31.15 16.40
CA THR A 386 -8.70 29.98 16.91
C THR A 386 -7.94 30.36 18.19
N ASN A 387 -7.76 29.43 19.13
CA ASN A 387 -7.02 29.68 20.39
C ASN A 387 -5.54 29.22 20.32
N GLU A 388 -5.19 28.57 19.22
CA GLU A 388 -3.86 28.04 18.90
C GLU A 388 -2.88 29.18 18.51
N GLU A 389 -1.65 28.82 18.14
CA GLU A 389 -0.57 29.78 17.84
C GLU A 389 -0.95 30.79 16.75
N ILE A 390 -1.80 30.39 15.79
CA ILE A 390 -2.26 31.27 14.71
C ILE A 390 -3.20 32.35 15.25
N GLY A 391 -4.08 32.01 16.20
CA GLY A 391 -4.96 32.98 16.85
C GLY A 391 -4.20 33.96 17.74
N GLN A 392 -3.18 33.48 18.43
CA GLN A 392 -2.28 34.36 19.21
C GLN A 392 -1.59 35.38 18.31
N VAL A 393 -1.15 34.98 17.11
CA VAL A 393 -0.59 35.92 16.13
C VAL A 393 -1.66 36.89 15.60
N ALA A 394 -2.89 36.44 15.35
CA ALA A 394 -3.99 37.32 14.96
C ALA A 394 -4.23 38.41 16.01
N HIS A 395 -4.32 38.03 17.29
CA HIS A 395 -4.45 38.98 18.40
C HIS A 395 -3.27 39.95 18.53
N ALA A 396 -2.04 39.48 18.33
CA ALA A 396 -0.87 40.35 18.36
C ALA A 396 -0.88 41.37 17.20
N VAL A 397 -1.41 40.99 16.03
CA VAL A 397 -1.60 41.91 14.89
C VAL A 397 -2.73 42.91 15.17
N ASP A 398 -3.85 42.47 15.75
CA ASP A 398 -4.95 43.34 16.15
C ASP A 398 -4.48 44.39 17.18
N GLU A 399 -3.70 43.97 18.18
CA GLU A 399 -3.12 44.84 19.21
C GLU A 399 -2.15 45.85 18.59
N LEU A 400 -1.27 45.41 17.70
CA LEU A 400 -0.35 46.29 16.98
C LEU A 400 -1.10 47.32 16.11
N HIS A 401 -2.18 46.90 15.46
CA HIS A 401 -3.05 47.78 14.67
C HIS A 401 -3.72 48.83 15.56
N ALA A 402 -4.29 48.41 16.69
CA ALA A 402 -4.91 49.32 17.66
C ALA A 402 -3.90 50.34 18.20
N GLN A 403 -2.70 49.91 18.59
CA GLN A 403 -1.64 50.79 19.07
C GLN A 403 -1.14 51.77 18.00
N ALA A 404 -1.06 51.33 16.74
CA ALA A 404 -0.70 52.21 15.63
C ALA A 404 -1.74 53.33 15.40
N LEU A 405 -3.04 53.01 15.51
CA LEU A 405 -4.11 54.00 15.41
C LEU A 405 -4.10 54.98 16.59
N LEU A 406 -3.87 54.50 17.82
CA LEU A 406 -3.72 55.34 18.99
C LEU A 406 -2.55 56.33 18.84
N LEU A 407 -1.37 55.85 18.42
CA LEU A 407 -0.20 56.70 18.19
C LEU A 407 -0.44 57.73 17.08
N ALA A 408 -1.14 57.33 16.00
CA ALA A 408 -1.51 58.26 14.93
C ALA A 408 -2.49 59.34 15.41
N GLY A 409 -3.40 59.00 16.34
CA GLY A 409 -4.30 59.95 16.99
C GLY A 409 -3.55 60.92 17.92
N ASP A 410 -2.62 60.42 18.72
CA ASP A 410 -1.78 61.26 19.58
C ASP A 410 -0.91 62.23 18.76
N GLU A 411 -0.32 61.77 17.66
CA GLU A 411 0.42 62.62 16.72
C GLU A 411 -0.47 63.67 16.06
N ALA A 412 -1.70 63.31 15.64
CA ALA A 412 -2.65 64.27 15.08
C ALA A 412 -3.05 65.34 16.10
N ARG A 413 -3.32 64.94 17.35
CA ARG A 413 -3.64 65.85 18.44
C ARG A 413 -2.46 66.76 18.79
N LEU A 414 -1.25 66.22 18.81
CA LEU A 414 -0.03 67.00 19.02
C LEU A 414 0.13 68.06 17.92
N ARG A 415 -0.12 67.71 16.65
CA ARG A 415 -0.08 68.68 15.53
C ARG A 415 -1.10 69.81 15.71
N VAL A 416 -2.34 69.51 16.09
CA VAL A 416 -3.36 70.54 16.35
C VAL A 416 -2.91 71.46 17.50
N LEU A 417 -2.42 70.89 18.60
CA LEU A 417 -2.01 71.65 19.77
C LEU A 417 -0.80 72.55 19.47
N VAL A 418 0.15 72.06 18.67
CA VAL A 418 1.29 72.85 18.16
C VAL A 418 0.81 73.98 17.24
N ASN A 419 -0.13 73.71 16.34
CA ASN A 419 -0.73 74.72 15.46
C ASN A 419 -1.44 75.82 16.27
N ASP A 420 -2.25 75.46 17.26
CA ASP A 420 -2.94 76.42 18.15
C ASP A 420 -1.95 77.28 18.95
N MET A 421 -0.86 76.68 19.42
CA MET A 421 0.22 77.41 20.11
C MET A 421 0.90 78.40 19.17
N PHE A 422 1.22 78.02 17.93
CA PHE A 422 1.80 78.92 16.94
C PHE A 422 0.84 80.05 16.55
N GLU A 423 -0.45 79.76 16.41
CA GLU A 423 -1.49 80.76 16.12
C GLU A 423 -1.61 81.77 17.28
N THR A 424 -1.63 81.29 18.51
CA THR A 424 -1.68 82.12 19.72
C THR A 424 -0.42 82.97 19.87
N MET A 425 0.76 82.39 19.68
CA MET A 425 2.02 83.13 19.67
C MET A 425 2.05 84.19 18.58
N SER A 426 1.58 83.87 17.37
CA SER A 426 1.51 84.82 16.26
C SER A 426 0.58 85.99 16.58
N ARG A 427 -0.65 85.73 17.05
CA ARG A 427 -1.61 86.78 17.43
C ARG A 427 -1.09 87.68 18.55
N ARG A 428 -0.52 87.07 19.59
CA ARG A 428 0.04 87.81 20.72
C ARG A 428 1.25 88.65 20.32
N SER A 429 2.16 88.08 19.53
CA SER A 429 3.32 88.77 18.98
C SER A 429 2.88 89.93 18.08
N ARG A 430 1.89 89.73 17.21
CA ARG A 430 1.32 90.78 16.36
C ARG A 430 0.69 91.91 17.19
N SER A 431 -0.12 91.59 18.20
CA SER A 431 -0.74 92.58 19.08
C SER A 431 0.31 93.43 19.81
N LEU A 432 1.36 92.79 20.34
CA LEU A 432 2.48 93.50 20.97
C LEU A 432 3.25 94.39 19.99
N VAL A 433 3.50 93.91 18.77
CA VAL A 433 4.19 94.68 17.73
C VAL A 433 3.33 95.84 17.24
N ASP A 434 2.02 95.67 17.06
CA ASP A 434 1.10 96.76 16.68
C ASP A 434 1.03 97.84 17.77
N GLN A 435 1.05 97.46 19.05
CA GLN A 435 1.18 98.40 20.18
C GLN A 435 2.54 99.12 20.19
N GLN A 436 3.64 98.40 19.92
CA GLN A 436 4.98 98.99 19.82
C GLN A 436 5.08 99.98 18.66
N LEU A 437 4.60 99.62 17.46
CA LEU A 437 4.51 100.50 16.28
C LEU A 437 3.73 101.77 16.60
N SER A 438 2.58 101.66 17.28
CA SER A 438 1.79 102.82 17.69
C SER A 438 2.53 103.74 18.68
N LEU A 439 3.38 103.18 19.54
CA LEU A 439 4.21 103.97 20.46
C LEU A 439 5.38 104.63 19.73
N ILE A 440 6.03 103.93 18.80
CA ILE A 440 7.11 104.46 17.94
C ILE A 440 6.58 105.61 17.08
N ASP A 441 5.43 105.45 16.42
CA ASP A 441 4.77 106.49 15.59
C ASP A 441 4.39 107.73 16.42
N ARG A 442 3.98 107.56 17.69
CA ARG A 442 3.77 108.69 18.60
C ARG A 442 5.08 109.39 18.98
N LEU A 443 6.15 108.64 19.26
CA LEU A 443 7.47 109.21 19.57
C LEU A 443 8.07 109.93 18.37
N GLU A 444 7.94 109.37 17.16
CA GLU A 444 8.38 109.97 15.88
C GLU A 444 7.73 111.33 15.64
N ARG A 445 6.42 111.45 15.89
CA ARG A 445 5.69 112.72 15.73
C ARG A 445 6.06 113.80 16.74
N SER A 446 6.65 113.42 17.87
CA SER A 446 7.03 114.33 18.96
C SER A 446 8.54 114.63 19.04
N GLU A 447 9.36 114.03 18.17
CA GLU A 447 10.81 114.14 18.21
C GLU A 447 11.32 115.14 17.17
N GLU A 448 12.02 116.18 17.63
CA GLU A 448 12.57 117.24 16.78
C GLU A 448 14.08 117.06 16.51
N ASP A 449 14.74 116.10 17.19
CA ASP A 449 16.17 115.76 16.99
C ASP A 449 16.37 114.80 15.79
N PRO A 450 17.03 115.25 14.69
CA PRO A 450 17.20 114.44 13.48
C PRO A 450 18.03 113.17 13.69
N GLN A 451 18.93 113.10 14.68
CA GLN A 451 19.70 111.88 14.96
C GLN A 451 18.87 110.82 15.71
N ARG A 452 17.94 111.25 16.57
CA ARG A 452 17.01 110.34 17.26
C ARG A 452 15.90 109.86 16.32
N LEU A 453 15.46 110.72 15.40
CA LEU A 453 14.51 110.35 14.36
C LEU A 453 15.03 109.23 13.44
N ASP A 454 16.30 109.28 13.00
CA ASP A 454 16.91 108.16 12.22
C ASP A 454 16.91 106.85 13.01
N SER A 455 17.16 106.93 14.33
CA SER A 455 17.11 105.77 15.21
C SER A 455 15.68 105.21 15.38
N LEU A 456 14.67 106.07 15.41
CA LEU A 456 13.25 105.67 15.43
C LEU A 456 12.82 105.01 14.10
N PHE A 457 13.28 105.51 12.95
CA PHE A 457 13.02 104.87 11.65
C PHE A 457 13.64 103.47 11.55
N ARG A 458 14.84 103.25 12.10
CA ARG A 458 15.43 101.91 12.17
C ARG A 458 14.64 100.97 13.06
N LEU A 459 14.05 101.48 14.15
CA LEU A 459 13.18 100.69 15.04
C LEU A 459 11.85 100.34 14.37
N ASP A 460 11.25 101.26 13.61
CA ASP A 460 10.03 101.00 12.82
C ASP A 460 10.27 99.88 11.79
N HIS A 461 11.38 99.94 11.04
CA HIS A 461 11.72 98.88 10.08
C HIS A 461 11.94 97.51 10.78
N LEU A 462 12.52 97.47 11.98
CA LEU A 462 12.65 96.23 12.76
C LEU A 462 11.29 95.72 13.23
N ALA A 463 10.39 96.60 13.67
CA ALA A 463 9.04 96.26 14.08
C ALA A 463 8.19 95.74 12.90
N ALA A 464 8.29 96.37 11.72
CA ALA A 464 7.66 95.89 10.49
C ALA A 464 8.17 94.48 10.09
N ARG A 465 9.45 94.20 10.30
CA ARG A 465 10.04 92.87 10.06
C ARG A 465 9.55 91.82 11.06
N LEU A 466 9.39 92.19 12.34
CA LEU A 466 8.77 91.32 13.35
C LEU A 466 7.31 91.03 13.03
N ARG A 467 6.52 92.04 12.62
CA ARG A 467 5.13 91.86 12.16
C ARG A 467 5.04 90.85 11.01
N ARG A 468 5.97 90.92 10.06
CA ARG A 468 6.06 89.97 8.94
C ARG A 468 6.47 88.56 9.39
N ASN A 469 7.33 88.43 10.41
CA ASN A 469 7.69 87.12 10.98
C ASN A 469 6.49 86.49 11.71
N SER A 470 5.75 87.25 12.53
CA SER A 470 4.53 86.77 13.16
C SER A 470 3.48 86.36 12.12
N ALA A 471 3.37 87.10 11.01
CA ALA A 471 2.51 86.70 9.88
C ALA A 471 2.99 85.41 9.19
N ASN A 472 4.29 85.20 9.04
CA ASN A 472 4.83 83.93 8.52
C ASN A 472 4.56 82.75 9.47
N LEU A 473 4.64 82.96 10.79
CA LEU A 473 4.28 81.93 11.79
C LEU A 473 2.79 81.57 11.74
N LEU A 474 1.91 82.53 11.40
CA LEU A 474 0.49 82.27 11.20
C LEU A 474 0.25 81.36 9.98
N VAL A 475 0.96 81.60 8.88
CA VAL A 475 0.90 80.76 7.66
C VAL A 475 1.45 79.35 7.91
N LEU A 476 2.42 79.21 8.82
CA LEU A 476 2.97 77.90 9.21
C LEU A 476 2.06 77.11 10.16
N ALA A 477 1.22 77.80 10.95
CA ALA A 477 0.24 77.18 11.83
C ALA A 477 -0.97 76.60 11.07
N GLY A 478 -1.12 76.95 9.78
CA GLY A 478 -2.19 76.48 8.91
C GLY A 478 -2.73 77.59 8.03
#